data_AF-A0A158CZZ2-F1
#
_entry.id   AF-A0A158CZZ2-F1
#
_cell.length_a   1.000
_cell.length_b   1.000
_cell.length_c   1.000
_cell.angle_alpha   90.00
_cell.angle_beta   90.00
_cell.angle_gamma   90.00
#
_symmetry.space_group_name_H-M   'P 1'
#
loop_
_entity.id
_entity.type
_entity.pdbx_description
1 polymer ?
#
loop_
_entity_poly.entity_id
_entity_poly.type
_entity_poly.pdbx_seq_one_letter_code
_entity_poly.pdbx_strand_id
1 'polypeptide(L)'
;MKTRFAMLMVMISALPVVANAVQPAMQVVYRYVTVPKKPPAQIAAGLINTDQSTTEGCSRRFGRIKVEGVQFSSSGATLESFRFTDASGNQWSIPTDITRLPNAERSAANNFIRAGKSYFLDVEACGSGGYPSLISMFDANVSFGQ
;
A
#
# COMPACT_ATOMS: atom_id res chain seq x y z
N MET A 1 43.19 58.66 -12.22
CA MET A 1 43.27 57.73 -11.07
C MET A 1 42.11 56.76 -11.19
N LYS A 2 42.30 55.53 -11.68
CA LYS A 2 42.78 54.33 -10.96
C LYS A 2 42.06 54.12 -9.63
N THR A 3 41.00 53.30 -9.65
CA THR A 3 40.93 52.03 -8.87
C THR A 3 39.78 51.17 -9.35
N ARG A 4 40.10 49.91 -9.66
CA ARG A 4 39.18 48.83 -10.00
C ARG A 4 38.69 48.20 -8.70
N PHE A 5 37.39 47.98 -8.55
CA PHE A 5 36.85 47.02 -7.59
C PHE A 5 36.23 45.87 -8.37
N ALA A 6 36.97 44.76 -8.46
CA ALA A 6 36.45 43.50 -8.94
C ALA A 6 35.76 42.81 -7.76
N MET A 7 34.42 42.85 -7.74
CA MET A 7 33.62 42.10 -6.78
C MET A 7 33.39 40.71 -7.36
N LEU A 8 34.19 39.75 -6.90
CA LEU A 8 34.04 38.33 -7.20
C LEU A 8 32.86 37.79 -6.39
N MET A 9 31.66 37.78 -6.99
CA MET A 9 30.49 37.14 -6.40
C MET A 9 30.61 35.63 -6.61
N VAL A 10 30.93 34.90 -5.53
CA VAL A 10 30.96 33.43 -5.51
C VAL A 10 29.51 32.94 -5.67
N MET A 11 29.21 32.32 -6.82
CA MET A 11 28.00 31.53 -7.01
C MET A 11 28.07 30.30 -6.11
N ILE A 12 27.35 30.34 -4.98
CA ILE A 12 27.00 29.12 -4.24
C ILE A 12 25.78 28.54 -4.94
N SER A 13 26.02 27.59 -5.84
CA SER A 13 24.99 26.75 -6.42
C SER A 13 24.40 25.86 -5.33
N ALA A 14 23.19 26.21 -4.87
CA ALA A 14 22.37 25.29 -4.09
C ALA A 14 21.97 24.12 -4.99
N LEU A 15 22.64 22.98 -4.84
CA LEU A 15 22.17 21.72 -5.40
C LEU A 15 20.89 21.33 -4.64
N PRO A 16 19.76 21.10 -5.33
CA PRO A 16 18.62 20.47 -4.66
C PRO A 16 19.05 19.06 -4.27
N VAL A 17 19.06 18.77 -2.98
CA VAL A 17 19.07 17.40 -2.47
C VAL A 17 17.76 16.78 -2.94
N VAL A 18 17.79 16.04 -4.04
CA VAL A 18 16.72 15.13 -4.41
C VAL A 18 16.71 14.02 -3.38
N ALA A 19 15.92 14.21 -2.33
CA ALA A 19 15.49 13.11 -1.49
C ALA A 19 14.71 12.15 -2.39
N ASN A 20 15.36 11.10 -2.86
CA ASN A 20 14.66 9.93 -3.39
C ASN A 20 13.90 9.34 -2.21
N ALA A 21 12.67 9.80 -1.99
CA ALA A 21 11.73 9.09 -1.14
C ALA A 21 11.52 7.72 -1.80
N VAL A 22 12.19 6.70 -1.27
CA VAL A 22 11.87 5.30 -1.54
C VAL A 22 10.45 5.14 -0.99
N GLN A 23 9.48 5.26 -1.88
CA GLN A 23 8.08 5.18 -1.50
C GLN A 23 7.77 3.73 -1.11
N PRO A 24 6.90 3.52 -0.11
CA PRO A 24 6.59 2.20 0.43
C PRO A 24 6.30 1.16 -0.65
N ALA A 25 7.01 0.03 -0.63
CA ALA A 25 6.76 -1.08 -1.54
C ALA A 25 5.81 -2.07 -0.87
N MET A 26 4.55 -2.07 -1.32
CA MET A 26 3.64 -3.18 -1.02
C MET A 26 4.29 -4.50 -1.45
N GLN A 27 4.10 -5.56 -0.69
CA GLN A 27 4.57 -6.92 -0.99
C GLN A 27 3.43 -7.90 -0.89
N VAL A 28 3.46 -8.94 -1.72
CA VAL A 28 2.47 -10.03 -1.68
C VAL A 28 2.98 -11.15 -0.79
N VAL A 29 2.20 -11.50 0.24
CA VAL A 29 2.43 -12.67 1.07
C VAL A 29 1.76 -13.86 0.40
N TYR A 30 2.52 -14.93 0.15
CA TYR A 30 2.02 -16.15 -0.47
C TYR A 30 1.88 -17.28 0.55
N ARG A 31 0.91 -18.17 0.30
CA ARG A 31 0.84 -19.49 0.93
C ARG A 31 0.79 -20.58 -0.13
N TYR A 32 1.28 -21.76 0.23
CA TYR A 32 1.21 -22.94 -0.62
C TYR A 32 0.00 -23.77 -0.23
N VAL A 33 -0.79 -24.18 -1.23
CA VAL A 33 -1.92 -25.09 -1.04
C VAL A 33 -1.68 -26.39 -1.77
N THR A 34 -1.89 -27.50 -1.06
CA THR A 34 -1.85 -28.83 -1.64
C THR A 34 -3.18 -29.14 -2.29
N VAL A 35 -3.16 -29.48 -3.58
CA VAL A 35 -4.34 -29.91 -4.31
C VAL A 35 -4.17 -31.38 -4.68
N PRO A 36 -5.15 -32.27 -4.42
CA PRO A 36 -5.02 -33.69 -4.76
C PRO A 36 -4.66 -33.88 -6.23
N LYS A 37 -3.63 -34.70 -6.48
CA LYS A 37 -3.13 -35.03 -7.83
C LYS A 37 -2.63 -33.83 -8.66
N LYS A 38 -2.26 -32.72 -8.02
CA LYS A 38 -1.61 -31.57 -8.67
C LYS A 38 -0.39 -31.11 -7.87
N PRO A 39 0.60 -30.47 -8.52
CA PRO A 39 1.67 -29.79 -7.80
C PRO A 39 1.10 -28.76 -6.82
N PRO A 40 1.79 -28.49 -5.69
CA PRO A 40 1.41 -27.42 -4.78
C PRO A 40 1.26 -26.10 -5.52
N ALA A 41 0.14 -25.41 -5.30
CA ALA A 41 -0.12 -24.12 -5.92
C ALA A 41 0.23 -22.99 -4.95
N GLN A 42 0.88 -21.95 -5.47
CA GLN A 42 1.14 -20.73 -4.72
C GLN A 42 -0.06 -19.80 -4.89
N ILE A 43 -0.64 -19.34 -3.78
CA ILE A 43 -1.77 -18.39 -3.79
C ILE A 43 -1.47 -17.21 -2.87
N ALA A 44 -1.90 -16.01 -3.27
CA ALA A 44 -1.81 -14.82 -2.42
C ALA A 44 -2.65 -15.03 -1.15
N ALA A 45 -2.03 -14.77 0.00
CA ALA A 45 -2.59 -14.88 1.33
C ALA A 45 -2.68 -13.52 2.03
N GLY A 46 -1.88 -12.56 1.59
CA GLY A 46 -1.91 -11.20 2.14
C GLY A 46 -1.13 -10.20 1.31
N LEU A 47 -1.22 -8.95 1.76
CA LEU A 47 -0.47 -7.80 1.30
C LEU A 47 0.13 -7.13 2.53
N ILE A 48 1.40 -6.75 2.47
CA ILE A 48 2.07 -6.00 3.53
C ILE A 48 2.81 -4.82 2.93
N ASN A 49 2.70 -3.67 3.58
CA ASN A 49 3.50 -2.52 3.29
C ASN A 49 4.69 -2.52 4.25
N THR A 50 5.88 -2.86 3.75
CA THR A 50 7.07 -3.05 4.60
C THR A 50 7.67 -1.76 5.12
N ASP A 51 7.35 -0.63 4.49
CA ASP A 51 8.02 0.63 4.78
C ASP A 51 7.13 1.56 5.61
N GLN A 52 5.92 1.13 5.96
CA GLN A 52 4.98 1.94 6.73
C GLN A 52 5.16 1.72 8.23
N SER A 53 5.94 2.63 8.83
CA SER A 53 6.03 2.78 10.28
C SER A 53 4.92 3.71 10.78
N THR A 54 4.41 3.46 11.98
CA THR A 54 3.36 4.31 12.58
C THR A 54 3.91 5.71 12.77
N THR A 55 3.34 6.66 12.05
CA THR A 55 3.87 8.04 12.03
C THR A 55 3.17 8.89 13.08
N GLU A 56 3.89 9.83 13.68
CA GLU A 56 3.30 10.76 14.67
C GLU A 56 2.14 11.55 14.05
N GLY A 57 1.02 11.65 14.77
CA GLY A 57 -0.21 12.29 14.25
C GLY A 57 -1.08 11.38 13.37
N CYS A 58 -0.75 10.09 13.27
CA CYS A 58 -1.57 9.09 12.61
C CYS A 58 -2.26 8.16 13.60
N SER A 59 -3.45 7.69 13.23
CA SER A 59 -4.21 6.69 13.98
C SER A 59 -4.23 5.38 13.21
N ARG A 60 -3.86 4.28 13.86
CA ARG A 60 -3.97 2.94 13.29
C ARG A 60 -5.26 2.27 13.70
N ARG A 61 -5.84 1.54 12.76
CA ARG A 61 -7.06 0.75 12.95
C ARG A 61 -6.84 -0.65 12.41
N PHE A 62 -7.25 -1.62 13.21
CA PHE A 62 -7.11 -3.02 12.91
C PHE A 62 -8.46 -3.69 13.06
N GLY A 63 -8.81 -4.60 12.15
CA GLY A 63 -10.05 -5.33 12.30
C GLY A 63 -10.37 -6.24 11.13
N ARG A 64 -11.41 -7.05 11.34
CA ARG A 64 -11.98 -7.84 10.26
C ARG A 64 -12.96 -6.98 9.46
N ILE A 65 -12.79 -6.96 8.15
CA ILE A 65 -13.66 -6.23 7.22
C ILE A 65 -14.22 -7.18 6.17
N LYS A 66 -15.29 -6.75 5.49
CA LYS A 66 -15.77 -7.35 4.25
C LYS A 66 -15.65 -6.30 3.15
N VAL A 67 -14.93 -6.62 2.08
CA VAL A 67 -14.81 -5.71 0.94
C VAL A 67 -16.17 -5.63 0.24
N GLU A 68 -16.67 -4.43 0.02
CA GLU A 68 -17.96 -4.17 -0.61
C GLU A 68 -17.82 -3.80 -2.09
N GLY A 69 -16.68 -3.21 -2.46
CA GLY A 69 -16.38 -2.84 -3.84
C GLY A 69 -14.90 -2.63 -4.05
N VAL A 70 -14.50 -2.68 -5.31
CA VAL A 70 -13.13 -2.44 -5.77
C VAL A 70 -13.18 -1.46 -6.92
N GLN A 71 -12.17 -0.60 -7.02
CA GLN A 71 -12.00 0.34 -8.12
C GLN A 71 -10.70 -0.02 -8.84
N PHE A 72 -10.81 -0.21 -10.15
CA PHE A 72 -9.65 -0.38 -11.02
C PHE A 72 -9.29 0.94 -11.69
N SER A 73 -8.05 1.02 -12.16
CA SER A 73 -7.58 2.07 -13.05
C SER A 73 -8.46 2.17 -14.30
N SER A 74 -8.37 3.29 -15.01
CA SER A 74 -9.12 3.49 -16.27
C SER A 74 -8.89 2.41 -17.31
N SER A 75 -7.68 1.82 -17.34
CA SER A 75 -7.33 0.69 -18.20
C SER A 75 -7.86 -0.66 -17.72
N GLY A 76 -8.41 -0.74 -16.50
CA GLY A 76 -8.81 -1.99 -15.84
C GLY A 76 -7.64 -2.85 -15.35
N ALA A 77 -6.39 -2.41 -15.56
CA ALA A 77 -5.20 -3.24 -15.35
C ALA A 77 -4.74 -3.33 -13.89
N THR A 78 -5.05 -2.32 -13.07
CA THR A 78 -4.57 -2.22 -11.69
C THR A 78 -5.72 -1.91 -10.76
N LEU A 79 -5.89 -2.68 -9.69
CA LEU A 79 -6.84 -2.39 -8.62
C LEU A 79 -6.27 -1.26 -7.76
N GLU A 80 -6.83 -0.06 -7.86
CA GLU A 80 -6.32 1.16 -7.22
C GLU A 80 -6.82 1.31 -5.79
N SER A 81 -8.06 0.90 -5.53
CA SER A 81 -8.65 0.98 -4.18
C SER A 81 -9.74 -0.05 -3.96
N PHE A 82 -10.10 -0.25 -2.70
CA PHE A 82 -11.28 -1.00 -2.29
C PHE A 82 -12.04 -0.27 -1.19
N ARG A 83 -13.33 -0.58 -1.05
CA ARG A 83 -14.20 0.03 -0.04
C ARG A 83 -14.83 -0.99 0.89
N PHE A 84 -15.10 -0.55 2.12
CA PHE A 84 -15.86 -1.29 3.12
C PHE A 84 -16.54 -0.31 4.09
N THR A 85 -17.56 -0.78 4.79
CA THR A 85 -18.17 -0.06 5.92
C THR A 85 -17.67 -0.63 7.23
N ASP A 86 -17.20 0.22 8.15
CA ASP A 86 -16.76 -0.21 9.47
C ASP A 86 -17.94 -0.50 10.42
N ALA A 87 -17.65 -1.00 11.62
CA ALA A 87 -18.68 -1.34 12.60
C ALA A 87 -19.48 -0.12 13.11
N SER A 88 -18.94 1.09 12.93
CA SER A 88 -19.59 2.35 13.29
C SER A 88 -20.43 2.93 12.15
N GLY A 89 -20.50 2.25 10.99
CA GLY A 89 -21.24 2.69 9.82
C GLY A 89 -20.47 3.68 8.92
N ASN A 90 -19.18 3.92 9.17
CA ASN A 90 -18.40 4.79 8.30
C ASN A 90 -17.94 4.03 7.06
N GLN A 91 -18.08 4.65 5.89
CA GLN A 91 -17.55 4.09 4.65
C GLN A 91 -16.09 4.52 4.45
N TRP A 92 -15.25 3.53 4.19
CA TRP A 92 -13.83 3.71 3.93
C TRP A 92 -13.51 3.37 2.47
N SER A 93 -12.61 4.11 1.86
CA SER A 93 -11.98 3.78 0.58
C SER A 93 -10.47 3.75 0.79
N ILE A 94 -9.86 2.59 0.66
CA ILE A 94 -8.46 2.35 0.97
C ILE A 94 -7.68 2.20 -0.34
N PRO A 95 -6.69 3.06 -0.62
CA PRO A 95 -5.73 2.88 -1.70
C PRO A 95 -4.92 1.60 -1.47
N THR A 96 -4.63 0.87 -2.55
CA THR A 96 -3.88 -0.39 -2.44
C THR A 96 -2.38 -0.23 -2.67
N ASP A 97 -1.97 0.85 -3.35
CA ASP A 97 -0.59 1.16 -3.71
C ASP A 97 0.17 0.04 -4.46
N ILE A 98 -0.56 -0.90 -5.08
CA ILE A 98 0.03 -2.05 -5.77
C ILE A 98 0.61 -1.72 -7.15
N THR A 99 0.50 -0.49 -7.63
CA THR A 99 0.98 -0.08 -8.96
C THR A 99 2.49 -0.30 -9.12
N ARG A 100 3.26 -0.18 -8.03
CA ARG A 100 4.72 -0.39 -8.04
C ARG A 100 5.14 -1.85 -8.01
N LEU A 101 4.22 -2.80 -7.78
CA LEU A 101 4.53 -4.21 -7.81
C LEU A 101 4.97 -4.66 -9.22
N PRO A 102 5.91 -5.62 -9.34
CA PRO A 102 6.17 -6.32 -10.59
C PRO A 102 4.89 -6.92 -11.17
N ASN A 103 4.80 -7.06 -12.50
CA ASN A 103 3.56 -7.48 -13.18
C ASN A 103 2.94 -8.78 -12.62
N ALA A 104 3.75 -9.78 -12.30
CA ALA A 104 3.27 -11.05 -11.75
C ALA A 104 2.64 -10.87 -10.35
N GLU A 105 3.32 -10.12 -9.47
CA GLU A 105 2.84 -9.82 -8.12
C GLU A 105 1.63 -8.88 -8.15
N ARG A 106 1.62 -7.89 -9.03
CA ARG A 106 0.47 -7.00 -9.24
C ARG A 106 -0.75 -7.78 -9.70
N SER A 107 -0.56 -8.77 -10.59
CA SER A 107 -1.63 -9.69 -11.00
C SER A 107 -2.14 -10.53 -9.82
N ALA A 108 -1.23 -11.05 -8.98
CA ALA A 108 -1.61 -11.78 -7.77
C ALA A 108 -2.39 -10.89 -6.77
N ALA A 109 -1.93 -9.67 -6.52
CA ALA A 109 -2.57 -8.69 -5.65
C ALA A 109 -3.93 -8.24 -6.19
N ASN A 110 -4.01 -7.94 -7.48
CA ASN A 110 -5.27 -7.69 -8.18
C ASN A 110 -6.24 -8.84 -7.97
N ASN A 111 -5.76 -10.09 -7.96
CA ASN A 111 -6.59 -11.28 -7.78
C ASN A 111 -6.96 -11.59 -6.34
N PHE A 112 -6.15 -11.11 -5.40
CA PHE A 112 -6.31 -11.33 -3.98
C PHE A 112 -7.49 -10.52 -3.40
N ILE A 113 -7.58 -9.22 -3.72
CA ILE A 113 -8.63 -8.33 -3.21
C ILE A 113 -9.90 -8.52 -4.05
N ARG A 114 -11.01 -8.86 -3.38
CA ARG A 114 -12.28 -9.20 -4.03
C ARG A 114 -13.47 -8.69 -3.22
N ALA A 115 -14.41 -8.06 -3.91
CA ALA A 115 -15.72 -7.76 -3.34
C ALA A 115 -16.38 -9.05 -2.81
N GLY A 116 -17.03 -8.93 -1.64
CA GLY A 116 -17.66 -10.04 -0.94
C GLY A 116 -16.73 -10.86 -0.04
N LYS A 117 -15.40 -10.78 -0.21
CA LYS A 117 -14.45 -11.51 0.64
C LYS A 117 -14.14 -10.74 1.93
N SER A 118 -13.82 -11.50 2.98
CA SER A 118 -13.42 -10.94 4.28
C SER A 118 -11.92 -11.01 4.48
N TYR A 119 -11.38 -10.00 5.14
CA TYR A 119 -9.96 -9.85 5.40
C TYR A 119 -9.73 -9.34 6.82
N PHE A 120 -8.58 -9.65 7.40
CA PHE A 120 -8.03 -8.87 8.49
C PHE A 120 -7.24 -7.72 7.89
N LEU A 121 -7.58 -6.50 8.30
CA LEU A 121 -7.08 -5.26 7.74
C LEU A 121 -6.38 -4.46 8.84
N ASP A 122 -5.26 -3.86 8.49
CA ASP A 122 -4.51 -2.87 9.26
C ASP A 122 -4.31 -1.64 8.38
N VAL A 123 -4.90 -0.54 8.79
CA VAL A 123 -4.85 0.74 8.08
C VAL A 123 -4.41 1.84 9.01
N GLU A 124 -3.71 2.80 8.45
CA GLU A 124 -3.34 4.03 9.12
C GLU A 124 -4.08 5.21 8.47
N ALA A 125 -4.55 6.14 9.27
CA ALA A 125 -5.14 7.39 8.80
C ALA A 125 -4.43 8.57 9.49
N CYS A 126 -3.86 9.47 8.69
CA CYS A 126 -3.06 10.60 9.15
C CYS A 126 -3.77 11.95 8.94
N GLY A 127 -3.59 12.88 9.88
CA GLY A 127 -4.10 14.25 9.79
C GLY A 127 -5.61 14.40 10.02
N SER A 128 -6.10 15.64 9.98
CA SER A 128 -7.51 15.99 10.28
C SER A 128 -8.52 15.56 9.23
N GLY A 129 -8.06 15.15 8.04
CA GLY A 129 -8.87 14.61 6.94
C GLY A 129 -8.68 13.12 6.69
N GLY A 130 -7.74 12.47 7.38
CA GLY A 130 -7.57 11.01 7.44
C GLY A 130 -7.45 10.32 6.08
N TYR A 131 -6.46 10.68 5.26
CA TYR A 131 -6.14 9.88 4.07
C TYR A 131 -5.70 8.50 4.54
N PRO A 132 -6.46 7.43 4.23
CA PRO A 132 -6.12 6.12 4.71
C PRO A 132 -5.03 5.51 3.85
N SER A 133 -4.15 4.76 4.49
CA SER A 133 -3.09 4.00 3.84
C SER A 133 -3.15 2.56 4.31
N LEU A 134 -2.95 1.63 3.37
CA LEU A 134 -2.93 0.21 3.66
C LEU A 134 -1.59 -0.18 4.28
N ILE A 135 -1.61 -0.66 5.52
CA ILE A 135 -0.42 -1.23 6.18
C ILE A 135 -0.33 -2.72 5.89
N SER A 136 -1.40 -3.47 6.17
CA SER A 136 -1.45 -4.88 5.84
C SER A 136 -2.87 -5.39 5.66
N MET A 137 -3.01 -6.44 4.87
CA MET A 137 -4.27 -7.15 4.64
C MET A 137 -4.00 -8.64 4.52
N PHE A 138 -4.74 -9.47 5.25
CA PHE A 138 -4.65 -10.93 5.15
C PHE A 138 -6.02 -11.55 4.91
N ASP A 139 -6.08 -12.62 4.13
CA ASP A 139 -7.33 -13.38 3.96
C ASP A 139 -7.79 -13.87 5.35
N ALA A 140 -9.05 -13.60 5.70
CA ALA A 140 -9.58 -13.92 7.04
C ALA A 140 -9.63 -15.43 7.32
N ASN A 141 -9.40 -16.28 6.31
CA ASN A 141 -9.33 -17.74 6.45
C ASN A 141 -7.88 -18.26 6.56
N VAL A 142 -6.87 -17.40 6.64
CA VAL A 142 -5.48 -17.82 6.93
C VAL A 142 -5.35 -18.04 8.43
N SER A 143 -4.85 -19.23 8.82
CA SER A 143 -4.41 -19.54 10.18
C SER A 143 -2.89 -19.49 10.26
N PHE A 144 -2.35 -19.00 11.38
CA PHE A 144 -0.92 -19.00 11.67
C PHE A 144 -0.64 -19.97 12.83
N GLY A 145 0.42 -20.78 12.72
CA GLY A 145 0.95 -21.58 13.84
C GLY A 145 0.14 -22.83 14.23
N GLN A 146 -0.38 -23.58 13.26
CA GLN A 146 -0.90 -24.94 13.50
C GLN A 146 0.20 -25.99 13.39
#